data_AF-A0A373LW63-F1
#
_entry.id   AF-A0A373LW63-F1
#
_cell.length_a   1.000
_cell.length_b   1.000
_cell.length_c   1.000
_cell.angle_alpha   90.00
_cell.angle_beta   90.00
_cell.angle_gamma   90.00
#
_symmetry.space_group_name_H-M   'P 1'
#
loop_
_entity.id
_entity.type
_entity.pdbx_description
1 polymer ?
#
loop_
_entity_poly.entity_id
_entity_poly.type
_entity_poly.pdbx_seq_one_letter_code
_entity_poly.pdbx_strand_id
1 'polypeptide(L)'
;MNDFIGGGQTVYEIFRTVRDREGTYSTQYPVGNGVHELYINLEIPLGDDSELDHLLRYIKETTEENEDVCFGHIIKSVKECREGEDEIMKYYSSHEFFEEGKKEGLEEGRKEGREEGREEGIEQGEKRTQNSIIKKMLSMGQPLEFISECTDKPIEYIRDIATEEPMLVREENTYDRNIEKKSLE
;
A
#
# COMPACT_ATOMS: atom_id res chain seq x y z
N MET A 1 -43.41 -14.80 0.19
CA MET A 1 -42.58 -14.94 1.41
C MET A 1 -41.16 -15.13 0.92
N ASN A 2 -40.28 -14.15 1.14
CA ASN A 2 -38.88 -14.24 0.72
C ASN A 2 -38.12 -15.05 1.78
N ASP A 3 -38.14 -16.37 1.67
CA ASP A 3 -37.29 -17.25 2.48
C ASP A 3 -36.29 -17.94 1.57
N PHE A 4 -35.09 -17.36 1.49
CA PHE A 4 -34.03 -17.80 0.59
C PHE A 4 -33.58 -19.24 0.88
N ILE A 5 -33.54 -19.61 2.17
CA ILE A 5 -33.16 -20.97 2.60
C ILE A 5 -34.37 -21.92 2.56
N GLY A 6 -35.59 -21.38 2.67
CA GLY A 6 -36.84 -22.14 2.55
C GLY A 6 -37.17 -23.02 3.75
N GLY A 7 -36.47 -22.84 4.88
CA GLY A 7 -36.64 -23.62 6.10
C GLY A 7 -37.68 -23.05 7.08
N GLY A 8 -38.25 -21.88 6.81
CA GLY A 8 -39.25 -21.23 7.66
C GLY A 8 -38.72 -20.78 9.02
N GLN A 9 -37.40 -20.64 9.18
CA GLN A 9 -36.75 -20.21 10.42
C GLN A 9 -36.19 -18.79 10.30
N THR A 10 -36.11 -18.08 11.43
CA THR A 10 -35.51 -16.73 11.50
C THR A 10 -33.99 -16.78 11.51
N VAL A 11 -33.36 -17.77 12.14
CA VAL A 11 -31.90 -17.85 12.29
C VAL A 11 -31.39 -19.20 11.80
N TYR A 12 -30.37 -19.17 10.96
CA TYR A 12 -29.67 -20.34 10.46
C TYR A 12 -28.18 -20.22 10.77
N GLU A 13 -27.60 -21.26 11.36
CA GLU A 13 -26.15 -21.35 11.54
C GLU A 13 -25.49 -21.85 10.26
N ILE A 14 -24.47 -21.12 9.80
CA ILE A 14 -23.73 -21.47 8.59
C ILE A 14 -22.46 -22.23 9.01
N PHE A 15 -22.37 -23.47 8.54
CA PHE A 15 -21.17 -24.29 8.72
C PHE A 15 -20.30 -24.25 7.46
N ARG A 16 -19.01 -23.92 7.66
CA ARG A 16 -18.00 -24.00 6.60
C ARG A 16 -17.34 -25.38 6.60
N THR A 17 -17.22 -25.96 5.41
CA THR A 17 -16.49 -27.22 5.17
C THR A 17 -15.33 -26.98 4.23
N VAL A 18 -14.25 -27.76 4.40
CA VAL A 18 -13.12 -27.74 3.46
C VAL A 18 -13.28 -28.87 2.47
N ARG A 19 -12.89 -28.59 1.23
CA ARG A 19 -12.87 -29.53 0.13
C ARG A 19 -11.47 -30.12 -0.01
N ASP A 20 -11.37 -31.43 -0.17
CA ASP A 20 -10.09 -32.06 -0.50
C ASP A 20 -9.69 -31.83 -1.97
N ARG A 21 -8.50 -32.28 -2.36
CA ARG A 21 -7.99 -32.12 -3.74
C ARG A 21 -8.81 -32.90 -4.77
N GLU A 22 -9.57 -33.90 -4.35
CA GLU A 22 -10.43 -34.73 -5.21
C GLU A 22 -11.83 -34.10 -5.38
N GLY A 23 -12.09 -33.02 -4.64
CA GLY A 23 -13.32 -32.27 -4.75
C GLY A 23 -14.44 -32.78 -3.86
N THR A 24 -14.14 -33.63 -2.88
CA THR A 24 -15.12 -34.15 -1.93
C THR A 24 -15.25 -33.18 -0.76
N TYR A 25 -16.49 -32.80 -0.43
CA TYR A 25 -16.78 -32.00 0.75
C TYR A 25 -16.86 -32.91 1.97
N SER A 26 -16.02 -32.68 3.00
CA SER A 26 -16.19 -33.36 4.27
C SER A 26 -17.09 -32.55 5.19
N THR A 27 -18.33 -33.02 5.40
CA THR A 27 -19.23 -32.51 6.44
C THR A 27 -18.86 -33.00 7.83
N GLN A 28 -17.91 -33.94 7.95
CA GLN A 28 -17.49 -34.54 9.22
C GLN A 28 -16.44 -33.72 9.97
N TYR A 29 -15.76 -32.80 9.28
CA TYR A 29 -14.73 -31.94 9.87
C TYR A 29 -15.09 -30.47 9.63
N PRO A 30 -15.99 -29.88 10.44
CA PRO A 30 -16.22 -28.44 10.40
C PRO A 30 -14.89 -27.70 10.66
N VAL A 31 -14.67 -26.62 9.93
CA VAL A 31 -13.49 -25.78 10.16
C VAL A 31 -13.69 -25.02 11.45
N GLY A 32 -13.11 -25.50 12.54
CA GLY A 32 -13.07 -24.80 13.82
C GLY A 32 -12.06 -23.64 13.79
N ASN A 33 -12.24 -22.67 12.90
CA ASN A 33 -11.40 -21.46 12.84
C ASN A 33 -11.82 -20.38 13.85
N GLY A 34 -12.82 -20.67 14.69
CA GLY A 34 -13.39 -19.72 15.66
C GLY A 34 -14.32 -18.67 15.05
N VAL A 35 -14.63 -18.75 13.75
CA VAL A 35 -15.58 -17.85 13.10
C VAL A 35 -16.97 -18.47 13.17
N HIS A 36 -17.93 -17.72 13.71
CA HIS A 36 -19.34 -18.08 13.76
C HIS A 36 -20.12 -17.22 12.76
N GLU A 37 -20.87 -17.87 11.87
CA GLU A 37 -21.64 -17.19 10.82
C GLU A 37 -23.12 -17.54 10.95
N LEU A 38 -23.96 -16.52 10.91
CA LEU A 38 -25.41 -16.65 11.02
C LEU A 38 -26.06 -16.00 9.80
N TYR A 39 -27.01 -16.69 9.20
CA TYR A 39 -27.96 -16.09 8.27
C TYR A 39 -29.26 -15.81 9.02
N ILE A 40 -29.71 -14.54 8.97
CA ILE A 40 -30.92 -14.09 9.65
C ILE A 40 -31.95 -13.68 8.61
N ASN A 41 -33.10 -14.34 8.62
CA ASN A 41 -34.24 -14.01 7.78
C ASN A 41 -35.17 -13.03 8.51
N LEU A 42 -35.08 -11.75 8.16
CA LEU A 42 -35.90 -10.68 8.73
C LEU A 42 -37.39 -10.77 8.31
N GLU A 43 -37.76 -11.60 7.34
CA GLU A 43 -39.18 -11.76 6.97
C GLU A 43 -39.96 -12.57 8.00
N ILE A 44 -39.27 -13.33 8.84
CA ILE A 44 -39.88 -14.19 9.85
C ILE A 44 -39.51 -13.63 11.24
N PRO A 45 -40.47 -13.02 11.96
CA PRO A 45 -40.19 -12.54 13.33
C PRO A 45 -39.91 -13.72 14.26
N LEU A 46 -39.09 -13.51 15.28
CA LEU A 46 -38.92 -14.52 16.35
C LEU A 46 -40.22 -14.62 17.16
N GLY A 47 -40.87 -13.48 17.40
CA GLY A 47 -42.16 -13.39 18.08
C GLY A 47 -42.10 -13.83 19.53
N ASP A 48 -40.90 -13.85 20.12
CA ASP A 48 -40.65 -14.20 21.52
C ASP A 48 -40.46 -12.97 22.42
N ASP A 49 -40.61 -11.75 21.86
CA ASP A 49 -40.40 -10.47 22.54
C ASP A 49 -39.03 -10.37 23.25
N SER A 50 -38.05 -11.14 22.80
CA SER A 50 -36.67 -11.06 23.32
C SER A 50 -35.97 -9.79 22.85
N GLU A 51 -34.88 -9.40 23.51
CA GLU A 51 -34.02 -8.31 23.02
C GLU A 51 -33.60 -8.52 21.56
N LEU A 52 -33.34 -9.77 21.16
CA LEU A 52 -33.03 -10.09 19.77
C LEU A 52 -34.24 -9.85 18.85
N ASP A 53 -35.45 -10.26 19.22
CA ASP A 53 -36.67 -10.00 18.43
C ASP A 53 -36.93 -8.50 18.26
N HIS A 54 -36.79 -7.72 19.34
CA HIS A 54 -36.86 -6.27 19.30
C HIS A 54 -35.81 -5.66 18.35
N LEU A 55 -34.56 -6.14 18.41
CA LEU A 55 -33.48 -5.67 17.54
C LEU A 55 -33.74 -6.01 16.07
N LEU A 56 -34.17 -7.24 15.77
CA LEU A 56 -34.45 -7.67 14.39
C LEU A 56 -35.64 -6.91 13.79
N ARG A 57 -36.69 -6.67 14.58
CA ARG A 57 -37.84 -5.85 14.18
C ARG A 57 -37.41 -4.42 13.91
N TYR A 58 -36.57 -3.83 14.77
CA TYR A 58 -35.95 -2.54 14.53
C TYR A 58 -35.19 -2.55 13.19
N ILE A 59 -34.24 -3.46 12.96
CA ILE A 59 -33.45 -3.53 11.71
C ILE A 59 -34.36 -3.63 10.47
N LYS A 60 -35.48 -4.37 10.54
CA LYS A 60 -36.42 -4.52 9.42
C LYS A 60 -37.23 -3.25 9.14
N GLU A 61 -37.75 -2.60 10.19
CA GLU A 61 -38.85 -1.63 10.08
C GLU A 61 -38.45 -0.20 10.51
N THR A 62 -37.17 0.07 10.81
CA THR A 62 -36.74 1.39 11.28
C THR A 62 -37.01 2.51 10.28
N THR A 63 -37.98 3.35 10.60
CA THR A 63 -38.22 4.68 10.03
C THR A 63 -37.95 5.75 11.09
N GLU A 64 -37.76 7.01 10.69
CA GLU A 64 -37.55 8.14 11.62
C GLU A 64 -38.69 8.30 12.64
N GLU A 65 -39.88 7.77 12.33
CA GLU A 65 -41.09 7.89 13.15
C GLU A 65 -41.28 6.73 14.14
N ASN A 66 -40.55 5.61 14.00
CA ASN A 66 -40.75 4.37 14.76
C ASN A 66 -39.51 3.94 15.56
N GLU A 67 -38.83 4.89 16.23
CA GLU A 67 -37.66 4.61 17.06
C GLU A 67 -38.00 3.75 18.30
N ASP A 68 -37.51 2.51 18.32
CA ASP A 68 -37.70 1.58 19.44
C ASP A 68 -36.65 1.85 20.54
N VAL A 69 -37.05 2.53 21.62
CA VAL A 69 -36.18 3.06 22.70
C VAL A 69 -35.27 2.00 23.37
N CYS A 70 -35.55 0.72 23.16
CA CYS A 70 -34.85 -0.41 23.77
C CYS A 70 -33.34 -0.45 23.50
N PHE A 71 -32.86 0.14 22.39
CA PHE A 71 -31.44 0.15 22.05
C PHE A 71 -30.86 1.54 21.83
N GLY A 72 -30.98 2.45 22.81
CA GLY A 72 -30.49 3.82 22.70
C GLY A 72 -29.04 3.96 22.18
N HIS A 73 -28.13 3.04 22.53
CA HIS A 73 -26.76 3.02 21.98
C HIS A 73 -26.70 2.57 20.52
N ILE A 74 -27.46 1.54 20.14
CA ILE A 74 -27.49 1.04 18.74
C ILE A 74 -28.21 2.06 17.86
N ILE A 75 -29.32 2.65 18.31
CA ILE A 75 -30.03 3.73 17.62
C ILE A 75 -29.08 4.89 17.37
N LYS A 76 -28.31 5.30 18.38
CA LYS A 76 -27.31 6.36 18.23
C LYS A 76 -26.28 6.00 17.16
N SER A 77 -25.70 4.80 17.20
CA SER A 77 -24.72 4.37 16.20
C SER A 77 -25.31 4.17 14.80
N VAL A 78 -26.55 3.67 14.68
CA VAL A 78 -27.25 3.51 13.40
C VAL A 78 -27.65 4.86 12.82
N LYS A 79 -28.08 5.82 13.64
CA LYS A 79 -28.31 7.22 13.23
C LYS A 79 -27.02 7.88 12.77
N GLU A 80 -25.93 7.74 13.54
CA GLU A 80 -24.60 8.23 13.15
C GLU A 80 -24.15 7.61 11.81
N CYS A 81 -24.45 6.33 11.55
CA CYS A 81 -24.16 5.67 10.27
C CYS A 81 -25.14 6.02 9.12
N ARG A 82 -26.39 6.40 9.41
CA ARG A 82 -27.42 6.73 8.41
C ARG A 82 -27.40 8.20 8.00
N GLU A 83 -27.17 9.10 8.96
CA GLU A 83 -26.77 10.48 8.69
C GLU A 83 -25.37 10.53 8.06
N GLY A 84 -24.55 9.51 8.34
CA GLY A 84 -23.34 9.14 7.63
C GLY A 84 -23.57 8.24 6.42
N GLU A 85 -24.65 8.38 5.65
CA GLU A 85 -24.76 7.76 4.31
C GLU A 85 -23.59 8.20 3.40
N ASP A 86 -22.96 9.34 3.70
CA ASP A 86 -21.66 9.72 3.14
C ASP A 86 -20.50 8.88 3.66
N GLU A 87 -20.56 8.33 4.87
CA GLU A 87 -19.41 7.71 5.56
C GLU A 87 -19.20 6.22 5.30
N ILE A 88 -20.25 5.40 5.14
CA ILE A 88 -20.06 3.99 4.70
C ILE A 88 -19.66 3.95 3.22
N MET A 89 -20.28 4.80 2.37
CA MET A 89 -19.86 5.02 0.99
C MET A 89 -18.44 5.61 0.95
N LYS A 90 -18.08 6.55 1.84
CA LYS A 90 -16.70 7.03 2.03
C LYS A 90 -15.78 6.01 2.69
N TYR A 91 -16.23 4.97 3.38
CA TYR A 91 -15.33 3.95 3.92
C TYR A 91 -14.86 3.03 2.80
N TYR A 92 -15.79 2.57 1.95
CA TYR A 92 -15.44 1.80 0.76
C TYR A 92 -14.75 2.65 -0.32
N SER A 93 -15.22 3.89 -0.53
CA SER A 93 -14.59 4.86 -1.42
C SER A 93 -13.23 5.33 -0.89
N SER A 94 -13.07 5.66 0.40
CA SER A 94 -11.76 6.05 0.97
C SER A 94 -10.77 4.91 1.00
N HIS A 95 -11.19 3.64 1.14
CA HIS A 95 -10.23 2.54 1.10
C HIS A 95 -9.66 2.38 -0.31
N GLU A 96 -10.49 2.48 -1.34
CA GLU A 96 -10.04 2.49 -2.73
C GLU A 96 -9.22 3.75 -3.06
N PHE A 97 -9.67 4.95 -2.68
CA PHE A 97 -8.93 6.21 -2.87
C PHE A 97 -7.61 6.28 -2.09
N PHE A 98 -7.53 5.69 -0.89
CA PHE A 98 -6.30 5.67 -0.09
C PHE A 98 -5.30 4.65 -0.64
N GLU A 99 -5.75 3.46 -1.05
CA GLU A 99 -4.91 2.46 -1.72
C GLU A 99 -4.39 3.01 -3.05
N GLU A 100 -5.25 3.65 -3.85
CA GLU A 100 -4.90 4.25 -5.13
C GLU A 100 -3.94 5.44 -4.94
N GLY A 101 -4.25 6.38 -4.04
CA GLY A 101 -3.36 7.52 -3.74
C GLY A 101 -2.01 7.10 -3.16
N LYS A 102 -1.96 6.03 -2.35
CA LYS A 102 -0.69 5.47 -1.85
C LYS A 102 0.11 4.83 -2.98
N LYS A 103 -0.54 4.13 -3.90
CA LYS A 103 0.08 3.49 -5.06
C LYS A 103 0.60 4.54 -6.04
N GLU A 104 -0.20 5.56 -6.34
CA GLU A 104 0.19 6.70 -7.18
C GLU A 104 1.36 7.46 -6.56
N GLY A 105 1.30 7.80 -5.27
CA GLY A 105 2.40 8.50 -4.60
C GLY A 105 3.70 7.70 -4.55
N LEU A 106 3.64 6.37 -4.41
CA LEU A 106 4.81 5.50 -4.50
C LEU A 106 5.36 5.42 -5.94
N GLU A 107 4.47 5.36 -6.93
CA GLU A 107 4.86 5.27 -8.34
C GLU A 107 5.48 6.59 -8.83
N GLU A 108 4.88 7.72 -8.45
CA GLU A 108 5.37 9.07 -8.75
C GLU A 108 6.71 9.31 -8.06
N GLY A 109 6.83 9.05 -6.76
CA GLY A 109 8.10 9.21 -6.04
C GLY A 109 9.23 8.29 -6.58
N ARG A 110 8.90 7.08 -7.04
CA ARG A 110 9.88 6.20 -7.70
C ARG A 110 10.29 6.71 -9.08
N LYS A 111 9.36 7.32 -9.81
CA LYS A 111 9.61 7.87 -11.15
C LYS A 111 10.47 9.11 -11.04
N GLU A 112 10.09 10.07 -10.19
CA GLU A 112 10.86 11.28 -9.92
C GLU A 112 12.27 10.94 -9.44
N GLY A 113 12.41 10.10 -8.40
CA GLY A 113 13.74 9.75 -7.89
C GLY A 113 14.63 9.01 -8.90
N ARG A 114 14.03 8.27 -9.86
CA ARG A 114 14.79 7.65 -10.95
C ARG A 114 15.18 8.65 -12.02
N GLU A 115 14.34 9.63 -12.30
CA GLU A 115 14.59 10.68 -13.29
C GLU A 115 15.66 11.64 -12.79
N GLU A 116 15.51 12.16 -11.57
CA GLU A 116 16.51 13.00 -10.89
C GLU A 116 17.85 12.27 -10.77
N GLY A 117 17.85 11.04 -10.25
CA GLY A 117 19.10 10.27 -10.12
C GLY A 117 19.78 9.95 -11.46
N ARG A 118 19.01 9.82 -12.56
CA ARG A 118 19.56 9.64 -13.90
C ARG A 118 20.15 10.95 -14.42
N GLU A 119 19.46 12.07 -14.23
CA GLU A 119 19.92 13.38 -14.68
C GLU A 119 21.18 13.82 -13.94
N GLU A 120 21.18 13.74 -12.60
CA GLU A 120 22.36 14.01 -11.78
C GLU A 120 23.54 13.08 -12.15
N GLY A 121 23.26 11.80 -12.40
CA GLY A 121 24.28 10.83 -12.80
C GLY A 121 24.91 11.15 -14.16
N ILE A 122 24.11 11.58 -15.13
CA ILE A 122 24.60 12.00 -16.46
C ILE A 122 25.42 13.28 -16.32
N GLU A 123 24.92 14.30 -15.62
CA GLU A 123 25.61 15.57 -15.45
C GLU A 123 26.96 15.39 -14.72
N GLN A 124 26.98 14.61 -13.63
CA GLN A 124 28.22 14.28 -12.93
C GLN A 124 29.18 13.48 -13.83
N GLY A 125 28.68 12.55 -14.65
CA GLY A 125 29.48 11.77 -15.59
C GLY A 125 30.11 12.64 -16.68
N GLU A 126 29.35 13.54 -17.28
CA GLU A 126 29.82 14.50 -18.28
C GLU A 126 30.86 15.46 -17.69
N LYS A 127 30.59 16.01 -16.49
CA LYS A 127 31.53 16.88 -15.79
C LYS A 127 32.84 16.15 -15.44
N ARG A 128 32.77 14.91 -14.94
CA ARG A 128 33.95 14.08 -14.67
C ARG A 128 34.76 13.82 -15.95
N THR A 129 34.08 13.51 -17.05
CA THR A 129 34.71 13.25 -18.35
C THR A 129 35.40 14.51 -18.87
N GLN A 130 34.71 15.65 -18.90
CA GLN A 130 35.30 16.94 -19.31
C GLN A 130 36.50 17.30 -18.44
N ASN A 131 36.39 17.19 -17.11
CA ASN A 131 37.49 17.50 -16.21
C ASN A 131 38.68 16.57 -16.42
N SER A 132 38.46 15.28 -16.72
CA SER A 132 39.54 14.35 -17.05
C SER A 132 40.28 14.72 -18.34
N ILE A 133 39.56 15.21 -19.36
CA ILE A 133 40.13 15.68 -20.62
C ILE A 133 40.96 16.94 -20.39
N ILE A 134 40.44 17.91 -19.62
CA ILE A 134 41.15 19.13 -19.23
C ILE A 134 42.45 18.80 -18.49
N LYS A 135 42.39 17.93 -17.47
CA LYS A 135 43.58 17.47 -16.73
C LYS A 135 44.61 16.80 -17.64
N LYS A 136 44.16 16.00 -18.60
CA LYS A 136 45.04 15.35 -19.58
C LYS A 136 45.72 16.38 -20.50
N MET A 137 44.98 17.37 -21.02
CA MET A 137 45.55 18.44 -21.84
C MET A 137 46.54 19.31 -21.07
N LEU A 138 46.23 19.65 -19.81
CA LEU A 138 47.14 20.34 -18.90
C LEU A 138 48.43 19.54 -18.68
N SER A 139 48.33 18.23 -18.45
CA SER A 139 49.49 17.35 -18.27
C SER A 139 50.38 17.25 -19.52
N MET A 140 49.79 17.47 -20.70
CA MET A 140 50.50 17.55 -21.99
C MET A 140 51.09 18.95 -22.27
N GLY A 141 50.99 19.88 -21.32
CA GLY A 141 51.53 21.24 -21.44
C GLY A 141 50.80 22.11 -22.46
N GLN A 142 49.54 21.81 -22.77
CA GLN A 142 48.75 22.63 -23.69
C GLN A 142 48.45 24.01 -23.06
N PRO A 143 48.53 25.12 -23.84
CA PRO A 143 48.24 26.45 -23.33
C PRO A 143 46.76 26.59 -22.94
N LEU A 144 46.47 27.41 -21.92
CA LEU A 144 45.13 27.55 -21.34
C LEU A 144 44.10 28.05 -22.35
N GLU A 145 44.51 28.95 -23.24
CA GLU A 145 43.69 29.51 -24.30
C GLU A 145 43.24 28.41 -25.29
N PHE A 146 44.14 27.47 -25.60
CA PHE A 146 43.83 26.34 -26.48
C PHE A 146 42.89 25.33 -25.82
N ILE A 147 43.09 25.05 -24.53
CA ILE A 147 42.19 24.18 -23.75
C ILE A 147 40.80 24.82 -23.64
N SER A 148 40.74 26.14 -23.44
CA SER A 148 39.50 26.92 -23.39
C SER A 148 38.73 26.79 -24.70
N GLU A 149 39.41 26.96 -25.84
CA GLU A 149 38.83 26.80 -27.17
C GLU A 149 38.36 25.36 -27.46
N CYS A 150 39.11 24.34 -27.01
CA CYS A 150 38.76 22.94 -27.26
C CYS A 150 37.64 22.38 -26.37
N THR A 151 37.39 23.00 -25.21
CA THR A 151 36.45 22.47 -24.19
C THR A 151 35.29 23.40 -23.89
N ASP A 152 35.24 24.57 -24.54
CA ASP A 152 34.27 25.64 -24.33
C ASP A 152 34.14 26.05 -22.85
N LYS A 153 35.24 25.95 -22.09
CA LYS A 153 35.31 26.35 -20.68
C LYS A 153 36.09 27.64 -20.51
N PRO A 154 35.68 28.52 -19.59
CA PRO A 154 36.42 29.73 -19.29
C PRO A 154 37.79 29.39 -18.68
N ILE A 155 38.78 30.25 -18.95
CA ILE A 155 40.16 30.09 -18.46
C ILE A 155 40.21 29.98 -16.94
N GLU A 156 39.35 30.70 -16.21
CA GLU A 156 39.25 30.62 -14.75
C GLU A 156 38.87 29.20 -14.28
N TYR A 157 37.86 28.57 -14.89
CA TYR A 157 37.47 27.19 -14.57
C TYR A 157 38.59 26.18 -14.83
N ILE A 158 39.38 26.39 -15.89
CA ILE A 158 40.53 25.54 -16.21
C ILE A 158 41.64 25.73 -15.17
N ARG A 159 41.86 26.95 -14.68
CA ARG A 159 42.80 27.23 -13.58
C ARG A 159 42.37 26.56 -12.28
N ASP A 160 41.08 26.59 -11.96
CA ASP A 160 40.54 25.94 -10.77
C ASP A 160 40.82 24.42 -10.80
N ILE A 161 40.58 23.77 -11.95
CA ILE A 161 40.88 22.34 -12.16
C ILE A 161 42.39 22.04 -12.02
N ALA A 162 43.25 22.98 -12.40
CA ALA A 162 44.70 22.83 -12.25
C ALA A 162 45.17 22.94 -10.80
N THR A 163 44.42 23.67 -9.95
CA THR A 163 44.68 23.81 -8.52
C THR A 163 43.97 22.78 -7.64
N GLU A 164 42.91 22.13 -8.14
CA GLU A 164 42.24 21.04 -7.42
C GLU A 164 43.14 19.80 -7.33
N GLU A 165 43.57 19.46 -6.11
CA GLU A 165 44.23 18.19 -5.81
C GLU A 165 43.42 17.00 -6.34
N PRO A 166 44.07 15.91 -6.79
CA PRO A 166 43.37 14.76 -7.34
C PRO A 166 42.43 14.16 -6.28
N MET A 167 41.12 14.21 -6.53
CA MET A 167 40.13 13.48 -5.75
C MET A 167 40.45 11.98 -5.81
N LEU A 168 41.00 11.44 -4.72
CA LEU A 168 41.18 10.00 -4.52
C LEU A 168 39.81 9.33 -4.60
N VAL A 169 39.60 8.57 -5.68
CA VAL A 169 38.47 7.66 -5.80
C VAL A 169 38.64 6.62 -4.68
N ARG A 170 37.75 6.65 -3.68
CA ARG A 170 37.63 5.51 -2.75
C ARG A 170 37.12 4.34 -3.58
N GLU A 171 37.99 3.36 -3.80
CA GLU A 171 37.57 2.07 -4.37
C GLU A 171 36.43 1.51 -3.49
N GLU A 172 35.29 1.22 -4.12
CA GLU A 172 34.18 0.54 -3.47
C GLU A 172 34.68 -0.83 -3.00
N ASN A 173 34.82 -0.98 -1.68
CA ASN A 173 35.10 -2.26 -1.05
C ASN A 173 34.03 -3.26 -1.52
N THR A 174 34.47 -4.24 -2.28
CA THR A 174 33.75 -5.46 -2.59
C THR A 174 33.25 -6.07 -1.28
N TYR A 175 31.93 -6.17 -1.12
CA TYR A 175 31.32 -6.95 -0.04
C TYR A 175 31.53 -8.44 -0.34
N ASP A 176 32.73 -8.92 -0.08
CA ASP A 176 33.01 -10.35 0.02
C ASP A 176 32.98 -10.72 1.50
N ARG A 177 31.85 -11.28 1.94
CA ARG A 177 31.79 -11.97 3.24
C ARG A 177 30.79 -13.12 3.20
N ASN A 178 31.29 -14.21 2.63
CA ASN A 178 31.12 -15.59 3.11
C ASN A 178 30.19 -15.72 4.33
N ILE A 179 28.94 -16.14 4.09
CA ILE A 179 28.16 -16.79 5.15
C ILE A 179 28.76 -18.17 5.32
N GLU A 180 29.66 -18.28 6.30
CA GLU A 180 30.16 -19.54 6.81
C GLU A 180 28.98 -20.46 7.16
N LYS A 181 29.04 -21.66 6.58
CA LYS A 181 28.28 -22.82 7.02
C LYS A 181 28.52 -23.00 8.53
N LYS A 182 27.50 -22.74 9.33
CA LYS A 182 27.41 -23.31 10.69
C LYS A 182 27.14 -24.80 10.56
N SER A 183 28.20 -25.57 10.36
CA SER A 183 28.32 -26.95 10.82
C SER A 183 29.23 -26.93 12.05
N LEU A 184 28.79 -27.58 13.13
CA LEU A 184 29.43 -27.92 14.42
C LEU A 184 28.33 -27.69 15.48
N GLU A 185 27.89 -28.64 16.28
CA GLU A 185 28.18 -30.04 16.56
C GLU A 185 26.95 -30.59 17.29
#